data_AF-A0A932CW76-F1
#
_entry.id   AF-A0A932CW76-F1
#
_cell.length_a   1.000
_cell.length_b   1.000
_cell.length_c   1.000
_cell.angle_alpha   90.00
_cell.angle_beta   90.00
_cell.angle_gamma   90.00
#
_symmetry.space_group_name_H-M   'P 1'
#
loop_
_entity.id
_entity.type
_entity.pdbx_description
1 polymer ?
#
loop_
_entity_poly.entity_id
_entity_poly.type
_entity_poly.pdbx_seq_one_letter_code
_entity_poly.pdbx_strand_id
1 'polypeptide(L)'
;MSGGQVISGSHSRQILDSRLSLVEGVRLPALRTLEGGCGVIGIIGTDPLEGRSIIRSCAQMRNRGNGKGGGVAAAGLFGARANDYALHVAYLDGEVRAEVERDFVQATFEVAHAERQDSLDDHREVGLEVRPPEVWRYFVRARGSVLDAFAARTGIADAAAAEDELVFQNSFGLNQRYYASGRPRAFVLSHGRDLMILKGVGFAEQIAGFYRLEDRRAHIWIGHQRYPTRGRVWHPGGAHPFAGLHEALVHNGDFANYHAVAEYLRQRGIVPLFVTDTEVSVLLFDLYVRVLGYPLELVIEALAPTPEGDFERLSKRRQRVYRAVQSSHIHGSPDGPWFFIV
;
A
#
# COMPACT_ATOMS: atom_id res chain seq x y z
N MET A 1 20.73 37.65 -25.53
CA MET A 1 19.97 36.51 -26.09
C MET A 1 18.64 36.45 -25.38
N SER A 2 17.59 36.23 -26.16
CA SER A 2 16.16 36.50 -25.94
C SER A 2 15.60 36.09 -24.57
N GLY A 3 14.92 37.05 -23.94
CA GLY A 3 14.05 36.81 -22.80
C GLY A 3 12.86 35.92 -23.19
N GLY A 4 12.64 34.88 -22.38
CA GLY A 4 11.42 34.08 -22.44
C GLY A 4 10.24 34.97 -22.06
N GLN A 5 9.40 35.30 -23.04
CA GLN A 5 8.07 35.81 -22.77
C GLN A 5 7.33 34.78 -21.93
N VAL A 6 7.01 35.15 -20.70
CA VAL A 6 5.97 34.49 -19.90
C VAL A 6 4.68 34.63 -20.72
N ILE A 7 4.15 33.52 -21.22
CA ILE A 7 2.85 33.49 -21.91
C ILE A 7 1.82 34.04 -20.91
N SER A 8 1.26 35.22 -21.20
CA SER A 8 0.26 35.83 -20.36
C SER A 8 -0.97 34.93 -20.31
N GLY A 9 -1.38 34.51 -19.10
CA GLY A 9 -2.57 33.65 -18.89
C GLY A 9 -3.90 34.23 -19.42
N SER A 10 -3.92 35.47 -19.94
CA SER A 10 -5.13 36.09 -20.49
C SER A 10 -5.54 35.51 -21.85
N HIS A 11 -4.59 35.21 -22.75
CA HIS A 11 -4.93 34.73 -24.11
C HIS A 11 -5.39 33.26 -24.09
N SER A 12 -4.75 32.41 -23.29
CA SER A 12 -5.16 31.01 -23.13
C SER A 12 -6.59 30.89 -22.61
N ARG A 13 -6.97 31.76 -21.66
CA ARG A 13 -8.32 31.79 -21.11
C ARG A 13 -9.35 32.25 -22.16
N GLN A 14 -9.03 33.29 -22.92
CA GLN A 14 -9.88 33.75 -24.04
C GLN A 14 -10.10 32.67 -25.12
N ILE A 15 -9.07 31.86 -25.42
CA ILE A 15 -9.18 30.75 -26.37
C ILE A 15 -10.01 29.59 -25.79
N LEU A 16 -9.90 29.30 -24.49
CA LEU A 16 -10.73 28.28 -23.84
C LEU A 16 -12.20 28.74 -23.76
N ASP A 17 -12.42 30.01 -23.41
CA ASP A 17 -13.75 30.60 -23.32
C ASP A 17 -14.44 30.64 -24.70
N SER A 18 -13.70 30.93 -25.78
CA SER A 18 -14.25 30.91 -27.14
C SER A 18 -14.67 29.52 -27.63
N ARG A 19 -14.18 28.44 -26.99
CA ARG A 19 -14.57 27.05 -27.28
C ARG A 19 -15.84 26.63 -26.54
N LEU A 20 -16.25 27.35 -25.49
CA LEU A 20 -17.43 26.97 -24.70
C LEU A 20 -18.70 26.96 -25.54
N SER A 21 -18.86 27.91 -26.46
CA SER A 21 -20.00 27.95 -27.40
C SER A 21 -19.96 26.83 -28.45
N LEU A 22 -18.78 26.26 -28.75
CA LEU A 22 -18.64 25.17 -29.72
C LEU A 22 -19.06 23.81 -29.17
N VAL A 23 -19.00 23.64 -27.84
CA VAL A 23 -19.38 22.40 -27.15
C VAL A 23 -20.81 22.45 -26.62
N GLU A 24 -21.47 23.61 -26.74
CA GLU A 24 -22.87 23.81 -26.37
C GLU A 24 -23.77 22.95 -27.27
N GLY A 25 -24.45 21.96 -26.68
CA GLY A 25 -25.30 21.02 -27.41
C GLY A 25 -24.59 19.75 -27.92
N VAL A 26 -23.26 19.63 -27.76
CA VAL A 26 -22.55 18.37 -28.02
C VAL A 26 -22.93 17.37 -26.93
N ARG A 27 -23.78 16.40 -27.28
CA ARG A 27 -24.12 15.29 -26.38
C ARG A 27 -22.99 14.28 -26.40
N LEU A 28 -22.24 14.21 -25.31
CA LEU A 28 -21.39 13.05 -25.06
C LEU A 28 -22.29 11.81 -24.96
N PRO A 29 -21.86 10.66 -25.51
CA PRO A 29 -22.56 9.40 -25.30
C PRO A 29 -22.75 9.22 -23.79
N ALA A 30 -23.97 8.83 -23.38
CA ALA A 30 -24.20 8.47 -21.99
C ALA A 30 -23.27 7.31 -21.65
N LEU A 31 -22.20 7.59 -20.90
CA LEU A 31 -21.38 6.55 -20.30
C LEU A 31 -22.33 5.80 -19.37
N ARG A 32 -22.60 4.54 -19.72
CA ARG A 32 -23.31 3.64 -18.82
C ARG A 32 -22.42 3.56 -17.58
N THR A 33 -22.87 4.15 -16.47
CA THR A 33 -22.17 4.07 -15.19
C THR A 33 -22.15 2.61 -14.79
N LEU A 34 -21.07 1.92 -15.11
CA LEU A 34 -20.75 0.67 -14.46
C LEU A 34 -20.41 1.03 -13.02
N GLU A 35 -21.00 0.33 -12.05
CA GLU A 35 -20.49 0.29 -10.68
C GLU A 35 -19.11 -0.39 -10.72
N GLY A 36 -18.10 0.33 -11.22
CA GLY A 36 -16.76 -0.15 -11.48
C GLY A 36 -15.78 0.67 -10.66
N GLY A 37 -15.23 0.08 -9.61
CA GLY A 37 -14.21 0.70 -8.78
C GLY A 37 -14.20 0.09 -7.39
N CYS A 38 -13.00 -0.13 -6.86
CA CYS A 38 -12.79 -0.72 -5.54
C CYS A 38 -13.52 0.02 -4.41
N GLY A 39 -14.03 -0.68 -3.42
CA GLY A 39 -14.48 -0.08 -2.16
C GLY A 39 -13.27 0.23 -1.27
N VAL A 40 -13.21 1.41 -0.67
CA VAL A 40 -12.19 1.80 0.31
C VAL A 40 -12.85 2.45 1.50
N ILE A 41 -12.36 2.17 2.69
CA ILE A 41 -12.80 2.81 3.92
C ILE A 41 -11.65 2.88 4.93
N GLY A 42 -11.61 3.97 5.68
CA GLY A 42 -10.74 4.14 6.85
C GLY A 42 -11.56 4.57 8.04
N ILE A 43 -11.23 4.07 9.22
CA ILE A 43 -11.82 4.46 10.50
C ILE A 43 -10.66 4.72 11.46
N ILE A 44 -10.65 5.90 12.09
CA ILE A 44 -9.65 6.29 13.09
C ILE A 44 -10.37 6.80 14.33
N GLY A 45 -9.89 6.40 15.51
CA GLY A 45 -10.45 6.80 16.79
C GLY A 45 -9.38 7.03 17.85
N THR A 46 -9.60 8.03 18.70
CA THR A 46 -8.80 8.24 19.91
C THR A 46 -8.87 7.01 20.83
N ASP A 47 -10.08 6.47 21.00
CA ASP A 47 -10.29 5.21 21.70
C ASP A 47 -10.24 4.01 20.73
N PRO A 48 -9.69 2.86 21.13
CA PRO A 48 -9.64 1.68 20.27
C PRO A 48 -11.05 1.18 19.89
N LEU A 49 -11.26 0.98 18.60
CA LEU A 49 -12.50 0.51 17.99
C LEU A 49 -12.43 -0.99 17.71
N GLU A 50 -13.53 -1.69 17.98
CA GLU A 50 -13.68 -3.10 17.66
C GLU A 50 -13.80 -3.32 16.14
N GLY A 51 -13.20 -4.42 15.64
CA GLY A 51 -13.17 -4.77 14.24
C GLY A 51 -14.56 -5.02 13.62
N ARG A 52 -15.59 -5.31 14.43
CA ARG A 52 -16.99 -5.34 13.95
C ARG A 52 -17.41 -4.03 13.24
N SER A 53 -16.79 -2.90 13.59
CA SER A 53 -17.03 -1.61 12.97
C SER A 53 -16.56 -1.59 11.52
N ILE A 54 -15.33 -2.07 11.26
CA ILE A 54 -14.80 -2.15 9.89
C ILE A 54 -15.52 -3.24 9.08
N ILE A 55 -15.85 -4.38 9.70
CA ILE A 55 -16.55 -5.51 9.07
C ILE A 55 -17.92 -5.05 8.55
N ARG A 56 -18.72 -4.38 9.38
CA ARG A 56 -20.04 -3.87 8.98
C ARG A 56 -19.93 -2.88 7.83
N SER A 57 -18.97 -1.97 7.88
CA SER A 57 -18.81 -0.97 6.83
C SER A 57 -18.28 -1.58 5.52
N CYS A 58 -17.37 -2.56 5.58
CA CYS A 58 -16.93 -3.31 4.40
C CYS A 58 -18.07 -4.05 3.73
N ALA A 59 -18.99 -4.64 4.51
CA ALA A 59 -20.19 -5.30 3.97
C ALA A 59 -21.09 -4.35 3.18
N GLN A 60 -21.18 -3.07 3.57
CA GLN A 60 -21.95 -2.05 2.84
C GLN A 60 -21.31 -1.64 1.50
N MET A 61 -20.03 -1.98 1.29
CA MET A 61 -19.31 -1.67 0.05
C MET A 61 -19.20 -2.89 -0.89
N ARG A 62 -19.98 -3.96 -0.67
CA ARG A 62 -19.94 -5.15 -1.55
C ARG A 62 -20.20 -4.84 -3.02
N ASN A 63 -21.09 -3.89 -3.31
CA ASN A 63 -21.36 -3.43 -4.69
C ASN A 63 -20.16 -2.71 -5.33
N ARG A 64 -19.14 -2.37 -4.55
CA ARG A 64 -17.86 -1.79 -5.01
C ARG A 64 -16.72 -2.82 -5.06
N GLY A 65 -17.06 -4.11 -5.04
CA GLY A 65 -16.11 -5.22 -5.21
C GLY A 65 -16.75 -6.36 -5.99
N ASN A 66 -15.98 -7.40 -6.27
CA ASN A 66 -16.50 -8.59 -6.95
C ASN A 66 -15.96 -9.90 -6.35
N GLY A 67 -15.56 -9.87 -5.07
CA GLY A 67 -15.11 -11.05 -4.32
C GLY A 67 -13.73 -11.59 -4.71
N LYS A 68 -12.99 -10.89 -5.56
CA LYS A 68 -11.72 -11.35 -6.14
C LYS A 68 -10.48 -10.87 -5.40
N GLY A 69 -10.67 -10.13 -4.32
CA GLY A 69 -9.61 -9.59 -3.49
C GLY A 69 -10.21 -8.67 -2.46
N GLY A 70 -9.85 -8.86 -1.21
CA GLY A 70 -10.30 -8.02 -0.13
C GLY A 70 -9.44 -8.23 1.09
N GLY A 71 -9.47 -7.27 1.99
CA GLY A 71 -8.67 -7.32 3.19
C GLY A 71 -8.85 -6.12 4.08
N VAL A 72 -8.23 -6.20 5.24
CA VAL A 72 -8.21 -5.16 6.24
C VAL A 72 -6.79 -4.91 6.72
N ALA A 73 -6.51 -3.67 7.10
CA ALA A 73 -5.36 -3.30 7.89
C ALA A 73 -5.84 -2.75 9.23
N ALA A 74 -5.03 -2.94 10.26
CA ALA A 74 -5.26 -2.41 11.60
C ALA A 74 -3.95 -1.89 12.17
N ALA A 75 -4.00 -0.74 12.86
CA ALA A 75 -2.85 -0.20 13.59
C ALA A 75 -3.25 0.25 15.00
N GLY A 76 -2.29 0.21 15.92
CA GLY A 76 -2.56 0.53 17.33
C GLY A 76 -3.23 -0.63 18.07
N LEU A 77 -2.79 -1.87 17.85
CA LEU A 77 -3.47 -3.08 18.33
C LEU A 77 -2.58 -4.01 19.17
N PHE A 78 -1.26 -3.82 19.19
CA PHE A 78 -0.32 -4.76 19.82
C PHE A 78 0.11 -4.39 21.24
N GLY A 79 -0.35 -3.27 21.80
CA GLY A 79 -0.16 -2.91 23.20
C GLY A 79 1.32 -2.97 23.63
N ALA A 80 1.66 -3.89 24.54
CA ALA A 80 3.04 -4.08 25.03
C ALA A 80 4.06 -4.42 23.92
N ARG A 81 3.57 -4.93 22.77
CA ARG A 81 4.39 -5.30 21.60
C ARG A 81 4.36 -4.25 20.47
N ALA A 82 3.76 -3.07 20.70
CA ALA A 82 3.67 -2.01 19.70
C ALA A 82 5.04 -1.58 19.13
N ASN A 83 6.09 -1.69 19.94
CA ASN A 83 7.44 -1.35 19.50
C ASN A 83 8.17 -2.50 18.78
N ASP A 84 7.68 -3.74 18.79
CA ASP A 84 8.31 -4.85 18.06
C ASP A 84 7.85 -4.83 16.60
N TYR A 85 8.70 -5.24 15.65
CA TYR A 85 8.20 -5.45 14.28
C TYR A 85 7.30 -6.66 14.29
N ALA A 86 6.12 -6.54 13.69
CA ALA A 86 5.17 -7.63 13.50
C ALA A 86 5.28 -8.14 12.06
N LEU A 87 6.13 -9.15 11.86
CA LEU A 87 6.26 -9.82 10.57
C LEU A 87 5.09 -10.81 10.39
N HIS A 88 4.17 -10.48 9.50
CA HIS A 88 3.03 -11.32 9.15
C HIS A 88 3.35 -12.09 7.87
N VAL A 89 3.55 -13.40 7.98
CA VAL A 89 3.83 -14.28 6.84
C VAL A 89 2.62 -15.14 6.54
N ALA A 90 2.13 -15.05 5.30
CA ALA A 90 1.12 -15.93 4.74
C ALA A 90 1.78 -17.15 4.10
N TYR A 91 1.35 -18.34 4.52
CA TYR A 91 1.75 -19.62 3.97
C TYR A 91 0.63 -20.19 3.09
N LEU A 92 0.94 -20.34 1.80
CA LEU A 92 0.10 -21.02 0.81
C LEU A 92 0.42 -22.51 0.75
N ASP A 93 1.64 -22.84 1.14
CA ASP A 93 2.16 -24.18 1.30
C ASP A 93 2.77 -24.27 2.71
N GLY A 94 2.20 -25.14 3.56
CA GLY A 94 2.66 -25.30 4.93
C GLY A 94 4.03 -25.97 5.04
N GLU A 95 4.47 -26.70 4.00
CA GLU A 95 5.71 -27.46 4.03
C GLU A 95 6.95 -26.55 4.05
N VAL A 96 6.84 -25.33 3.51
CA VAL A 96 7.96 -24.37 3.48
C VAL A 96 8.13 -23.60 4.79
N ARG A 97 7.23 -23.74 5.76
CA ARG A 97 7.24 -22.91 6.97
C ARG A 97 8.54 -23.04 7.76
N ALA A 98 9.01 -24.26 8.00
CA ALA A 98 10.25 -24.48 8.74
C ALA A 98 11.47 -23.88 8.01
N GLU A 99 11.45 -23.89 6.67
CA GLU A 99 12.49 -23.28 5.84
C GLU A 99 12.46 -21.75 5.95
N VAL A 100 11.26 -21.15 5.86
CA VAL A 100 11.05 -19.70 6.00
C VAL A 100 11.45 -19.21 7.39
N GLU A 101 10.99 -19.90 8.44
CA GLU A 101 11.33 -19.55 9.83
C GLU A 101 12.84 -19.60 10.05
N ARG A 102 13.52 -20.64 9.57
CA ARG A 102 14.97 -20.76 9.71
C ARG A 102 15.70 -19.64 8.94
N ASP A 103 15.38 -19.45 7.67
CA ASP A 103 16.18 -18.62 6.75
C ASP A 103 15.86 -17.12 6.84
N PHE A 104 14.61 -16.74 7.16
CA PHE A 104 14.14 -15.34 7.12
C PHE A 104 13.61 -14.81 8.45
N VAL A 105 13.42 -15.68 9.46
CA VAL A 105 12.98 -15.24 10.79
C VAL A 105 14.13 -15.38 11.79
N GLN A 106 14.55 -16.62 12.07
CA GLN A 106 15.51 -16.93 13.12
C GLN A 106 16.95 -16.53 12.77
N ALA A 107 17.33 -16.60 11.50
CA ALA A 107 18.65 -16.17 11.02
C ALA A 107 18.88 -14.66 11.18
N THR A 108 17.83 -13.86 10.99
CA THR A 108 17.91 -12.38 10.98
C THR A 108 17.52 -11.79 12.33
N PHE A 109 16.56 -12.39 13.02
CA PHE A 109 15.89 -11.78 14.16
C PHE A 109 15.93 -12.61 15.44
N GLU A 110 15.84 -11.88 16.56
CA GLU A 110 15.40 -12.42 17.83
C GLU A 110 13.87 -12.39 17.87
N VAL A 111 13.26 -13.56 18.11
CA VAL A 111 11.80 -13.70 18.14
C VAL A 111 11.33 -13.52 19.58
N ALA A 112 10.70 -12.38 19.86
CA ALA A 112 10.13 -12.08 21.17
C ALA A 112 8.83 -12.86 21.42
N HIS A 113 8.04 -13.06 20.37
CA HIS A 113 6.83 -13.86 20.40
C HIS A 113 6.46 -14.33 18.98
N ALA A 114 5.86 -15.51 18.86
CA ALA A 114 5.34 -16.02 17.60
C ALA A 114 3.99 -16.68 17.85
N GLU A 115 3.02 -16.38 16.99
CA GLU A 115 1.68 -16.94 17.08
C GLU A 115 1.05 -17.14 15.72
N ARG A 116 0.18 -18.15 15.63
CA ARG A 116 -0.71 -18.33 14.48
C ARG A 116 -1.86 -17.34 14.60
N GLN A 117 -2.19 -16.63 13.53
CA GLN A 117 -3.40 -15.82 13.47
C GLN A 117 -4.62 -16.73 13.65
N ASP A 118 -5.48 -16.40 14.61
CA ASP A 118 -6.72 -17.16 14.83
C ASP A 118 -7.61 -17.07 13.60
N SER A 119 -8.28 -18.18 13.28
CA SER A 119 -9.16 -18.27 12.13
C SER A 119 -10.24 -19.34 12.33
N LEU A 120 -11.30 -19.27 11.53
CA LEU A 120 -12.29 -20.34 11.43
C LEU A 120 -11.67 -21.62 10.81
N ASP A 121 -12.20 -22.77 11.20
CA ASP A 121 -11.78 -24.06 10.63
C ASP A 121 -12.34 -24.24 9.20
N ASP A 122 -13.58 -23.81 8.97
CA ASP A 122 -14.25 -23.83 7.67
C ASP A 122 -14.48 -22.41 7.12
N HIS A 123 -13.78 -22.06 6.03
CA HIS A 123 -13.90 -20.74 5.40
C HIS A 123 -15.27 -20.48 4.76
N ARG A 124 -16.07 -21.54 4.53
CA ARG A 124 -17.40 -21.43 3.94
C ARG A 124 -18.43 -20.85 4.92
N GLU A 125 -18.15 -20.86 6.23
CA GLU A 125 -19.01 -20.26 7.25
C GLU A 125 -19.20 -18.74 7.04
N VAL A 126 -18.19 -18.07 6.47
CA VAL A 126 -18.25 -16.65 6.09
C VAL A 126 -18.52 -16.45 4.59
N GLY A 127 -18.84 -17.53 3.87
CA GLY A 127 -19.16 -17.51 2.44
C GLY A 127 -17.96 -17.31 1.52
N LEU A 128 -16.74 -17.65 1.96
CA LEU A 128 -15.57 -17.65 1.07
C LEU A 128 -15.57 -18.90 0.20
N GLU A 129 -15.23 -18.75 -1.08
CA GLU A 129 -15.02 -19.90 -1.99
C GLU A 129 -13.59 -20.44 -1.86
N VAL A 130 -12.62 -19.54 -1.71
CA VAL A 130 -11.20 -19.85 -1.59
C VAL A 130 -10.77 -19.71 -0.13
N ARG A 131 -10.08 -20.72 0.39
CA ARG A 131 -9.52 -20.67 1.75
C ARG A 131 -8.41 -19.61 1.81
N PRO A 132 -8.48 -18.63 2.73
CA PRO A 132 -7.37 -17.71 2.95
C PRO A 132 -6.12 -18.45 3.45
N PRO A 133 -4.90 -17.92 3.21
CA PRO A 133 -3.66 -18.56 3.63
C PRO A 133 -3.59 -18.71 5.15
N GLU A 134 -2.80 -19.68 5.63
CA GLU A 134 -2.42 -19.68 7.04
C GLU A 134 -1.47 -18.51 7.31
N VAL A 135 -1.73 -17.72 8.36
CA VAL A 135 -0.89 -16.57 8.69
C VAL A 135 -0.22 -16.78 10.03
N TRP A 136 1.09 -16.60 10.07
CA TRP A 136 1.85 -16.48 11.31
C TRP A 136 2.33 -15.06 11.51
N ARG A 137 2.24 -14.59 12.75
CA ARG A 137 2.78 -13.32 13.22
C ARG A 137 3.99 -13.59 14.08
N TYR A 138 5.13 -13.02 13.70
CA TYR A 138 6.36 -13.05 14.47
C TYR A 138 6.66 -11.63 14.95
N PHE A 139 6.70 -11.44 16.27
CA PHE A 139 7.17 -10.21 16.90
C PHE A 139 8.68 -10.31 17.05
N VAL A 140 9.39 -9.46 16.32
CA VAL A 140 10.82 -9.60 16.08
C VAL A 140 11.60 -8.31 16.32
N ARG A 141 12.89 -8.48 16.65
CA ARG A 141 13.92 -7.45 16.69
C ARG A 141 15.14 -7.94 15.93
N ALA A 142 15.85 -7.05 15.24
CA ALA A 142 17.08 -7.47 14.57
C ALA A 142 18.10 -7.99 15.58
N ARG A 143 18.75 -9.12 15.27
CA ARG A 143 19.89 -9.58 16.07
C ARG A 143 20.99 -8.54 16.01
N GLY A 144 21.55 -8.15 17.15
CA GLY A 144 22.59 -7.12 17.22
C GLY A 144 23.75 -7.38 16.25
N SER A 145 24.28 -8.61 16.23
CA SER A 145 25.38 -8.98 15.32
C SER A 145 25.01 -8.90 13.83
N VAL A 146 23.75 -9.16 13.47
CA VAL A 146 23.27 -9.07 12.09
C VAL A 146 23.08 -7.61 11.70
N LEU A 147 22.50 -6.81 12.59
CA LEU A 147 22.29 -5.37 12.39
C LEU A 147 23.63 -4.63 12.27
N ASP A 148 24.59 -4.91 13.15
CA ASP A 148 25.93 -4.30 13.12
C ASP A 148 26.65 -4.63 11.81
N ALA A 149 26.62 -5.89 11.39
CA ALA A 149 27.20 -6.32 10.12
C ALA A 149 26.49 -5.67 8.92
N PHE A 150 25.16 -5.54 8.99
CA PHE A 150 24.36 -4.88 7.96
C PHE A 150 24.71 -3.40 7.83
N ALA A 151 24.71 -2.66 8.95
CA ALA A 151 25.05 -1.25 9.01
C ALA A 151 26.48 -0.99 8.52
N ALA A 152 27.46 -1.82 8.92
CA ALA A 152 28.82 -1.72 8.44
C ALA A 152 28.95 -1.92 6.92
N ARG A 153 28.15 -2.85 6.35
CA ARG A 153 28.13 -3.13 4.92
C ARG A 153 27.46 -2.04 4.10
N THR A 154 26.35 -1.48 4.58
CA THR A 154 25.58 -0.47 3.86
C THR A 154 26.06 0.96 4.10
N GLY A 155 26.80 1.20 5.20
CA GLY A 155 27.21 2.54 5.61
C GLY A 155 26.09 3.36 6.25
N ILE A 156 24.94 2.75 6.57
CA ILE A 156 23.83 3.44 7.24
C ILE A 156 24.22 3.67 8.70
N ALA A 157 24.47 4.94 9.06
CA ALA A 157 24.93 5.31 10.40
C ALA A 157 23.80 5.32 11.44
N ASP A 158 22.57 5.64 11.03
CA ASP A 158 21.42 5.67 11.92
C ASP A 158 20.92 4.23 12.18
N ALA A 159 20.93 3.82 13.45
CA ALA A 159 20.61 2.44 13.84
C ALA A 159 19.15 2.06 13.57
N ALA A 160 18.22 3.02 13.72
CA ALA A 160 16.80 2.76 13.47
C ALA A 160 16.54 2.59 11.97
N ALA A 161 17.10 3.47 11.14
CA ALA A 161 17.03 3.36 9.68
C ALA A 161 17.71 2.08 9.16
N ALA A 162 18.82 1.67 9.77
CA ALA A 162 19.48 0.40 9.44
C ALA A 162 18.60 -0.81 9.81
N GLU A 163 17.90 -0.78 10.94
CA GLU A 163 16.97 -1.84 11.36
C GLU A 163 15.76 -1.91 10.42
N ASP A 164 15.15 -0.77 10.10
CA ASP A 164 14.04 -0.65 9.15
C ASP A 164 14.41 -1.22 7.78
N GLU A 165 15.58 -0.83 7.26
CA GLU A 165 16.05 -1.28 5.95
C GLU A 165 16.41 -2.77 5.95
N LEU A 166 16.95 -3.30 7.06
CA LEU A 166 17.18 -4.74 7.22
C LEU A 166 15.86 -5.52 7.17
N VAL A 167 14.81 -5.06 7.86
CA VAL A 167 13.48 -5.69 7.86
C VAL A 167 12.86 -5.63 6.46
N PHE A 168 12.97 -4.48 5.79
CA PHE A 168 12.50 -4.31 4.41
C PHE A 168 13.18 -5.29 3.45
N GLN A 169 14.52 -5.35 3.44
CA GLN A 169 15.29 -6.24 2.56
C GLN A 169 15.04 -7.72 2.86
N ASN A 170 14.93 -8.10 4.14
CA ASN A 170 14.61 -9.46 4.52
C ASN A 170 13.24 -9.88 3.98
N SER A 171 12.24 -9.01 4.11
CA SER A 171 10.89 -9.27 3.61
C SER A 171 10.81 -9.34 2.10
N PHE A 172 11.54 -8.44 1.41
CA PHE A 172 11.68 -8.49 -0.04
C PHE A 172 12.32 -9.80 -0.50
N GLY A 173 13.40 -10.24 0.17
CA GLY A 173 14.08 -11.51 -0.11
C GLY A 173 13.17 -12.72 0.08
N LEU A 174 12.34 -12.73 1.12
CA LEU A 174 11.33 -13.78 1.35
C LEU A 174 10.34 -13.83 0.19
N ASN A 175 9.75 -12.67 -0.16
CA ASN A 175 8.81 -12.57 -1.27
C ASN A 175 9.45 -12.98 -2.60
N GLN A 176 10.69 -12.58 -2.85
CA GLN A 176 11.41 -13.00 -4.05
C GLN A 176 11.54 -14.53 -4.12
N ARG A 177 11.94 -15.18 -3.02
CA ARG A 177 12.20 -16.64 -2.96
C ARG A 177 10.95 -17.51 -2.93
N TYR A 178 9.88 -17.06 -2.26
CA TYR A 178 8.69 -17.90 -2.04
C TYR A 178 7.44 -17.42 -2.78
N TYR A 179 7.44 -16.23 -3.36
CA TYR A 179 6.31 -15.70 -4.13
C TYR A 179 6.66 -15.51 -5.61
N ALA A 180 7.73 -14.76 -5.90
CA ALA A 180 8.03 -14.34 -7.27
C ALA A 180 8.79 -15.39 -8.08
N SER A 181 9.63 -16.21 -7.44
CA SER A 181 10.42 -17.26 -8.12
C SER A 181 9.64 -18.57 -8.22
N GLY A 182 8.76 -18.65 -9.22
CA GLY A 182 8.02 -19.86 -9.56
C GLY A 182 6.61 -19.89 -8.99
N ARG A 183 6.17 -21.05 -8.49
CA ARG A 183 4.84 -21.20 -7.89
C ARG A 183 4.83 -20.52 -6.51
N PRO A 184 3.89 -19.60 -6.22
CA PRO A 184 3.77 -18.99 -4.90
C PRO A 184 3.53 -20.02 -3.79
N ARG A 185 4.33 -19.95 -2.73
CA ARG A 185 4.30 -20.83 -1.55
C ARG A 185 4.18 -20.05 -0.23
N ALA A 186 4.77 -18.86 -0.15
CA ALA A 186 4.63 -17.97 0.99
C ALA A 186 4.91 -16.51 0.60
N PHE A 187 4.41 -15.55 1.38
CA PHE A 187 4.70 -14.13 1.21
C PHE A 187 4.44 -13.32 2.49
N VAL A 188 5.06 -12.15 2.59
CA VAL A 188 4.86 -11.18 3.67
C VAL A 188 3.62 -10.33 3.38
N LEU A 189 2.70 -10.28 4.33
CA LEU A 189 1.50 -9.44 4.30
C LEU A 189 1.78 -8.02 4.83
N SER A 190 2.52 -7.94 5.93
CA SER A 190 2.97 -6.71 6.59
C SER A 190 4.19 -7.03 7.47
N HIS A 191 4.98 -5.99 7.76
CA HIS A 191 6.28 -6.13 8.44
C HIS A 191 6.66 -4.87 9.25
N GLY A 192 5.68 -4.04 9.58
CA GLY A 192 5.87 -2.82 10.36
C GLY A 192 5.76 -3.04 11.86
N ARG A 193 5.93 -1.96 12.61
CA ARG A 193 5.62 -1.89 14.04
C ARG A 193 4.15 -1.50 14.23
N ASP A 194 3.48 -2.15 15.17
CA ASP A 194 2.07 -1.92 15.52
C ASP A 194 1.08 -1.90 14.34
N LEU A 195 1.36 -2.70 13.31
CA LEU A 195 0.58 -2.80 12.08
C LEU A 195 0.27 -4.27 11.75
N MET A 196 -0.98 -4.54 11.36
CA MET A 196 -1.43 -5.83 10.86
C MET A 196 -2.15 -5.64 9.52
N ILE A 197 -1.81 -6.47 8.53
CA ILE A 197 -2.59 -6.62 7.29
C ILE A 197 -3.02 -8.07 7.14
N LEU A 198 -4.32 -8.27 6.89
CA LEU A 198 -4.90 -9.56 6.56
C LEU A 198 -5.74 -9.42 5.30
N LYS A 199 -5.40 -10.19 4.26
CA LYS A 199 -6.02 -10.10 2.94
C LYS A 199 -6.06 -11.45 2.24
N GLY A 200 -6.99 -11.59 1.29
CA GLY A 200 -7.16 -12.82 0.53
C GLY A 200 -8.14 -12.67 -0.63
N VAL A 201 -8.46 -13.80 -1.27
CA VAL A 201 -9.50 -13.86 -2.30
C VAL A 201 -10.86 -13.96 -1.60
N GLY A 202 -11.65 -12.90 -1.72
CA GLY A 202 -12.94 -12.76 -1.05
C GLY A 202 -13.27 -11.28 -0.85
N PHE A 203 -14.39 -10.99 -0.20
CA PHE A 203 -14.70 -9.64 0.27
C PHE A 203 -14.03 -9.36 1.63
N ALA A 204 -13.69 -8.10 1.92
CA ALA A 204 -12.96 -7.71 3.13
C ALA A 204 -13.61 -8.15 4.44
N GLU A 205 -14.93 -8.03 4.56
CA GLU A 205 -15.68 -8.46 5.75
C GLU A 205 -15.65 -9.97 5.95
N GLN A 206 -15.57 -10.75 4.86
CA GLN A 206 -15.44 -12.20 4.93
C GLN A 206 -14.04 -12.59 5.39
N ILE A 207 -13.01 -11.92 4.87
CA ILE A 207 -11.62 -12.14 5.31
C ILE A 207 -11.47 -11.78 6.79
N ALA A 208 -12.02 -10.65 7.22
CA ALA A 208 -11.97 -10.21 8.61
C ALA A 208 -12.75 -11.15 9.55
N GLY A 209 -13.92 -11.65 9.13
CA GLY A 209 -14.66 -12.67 9.89
C GLY A 209 -13.96 -14.03 9.93
N PHE A 210 -13.33 -14.44 8.82
CA PHE A 210 -12.53 -15.67 8.77
C PHE A 210 -11.39 -15.63 9.80
N TYR A 211 -10.71 -14.48 9.95
CA TYR A 211 -9.62 -14.30 10.92
C TYR A 211 -10.10 -13.80 12.31
N ARG A 212 -11.40 -13.90 12.61
CA ARG A 212 -12.00 -13.58 13.91
C ARG A 212 -11.61 -12.21 14.47
N LEU A 213 -11.76 -11.18 13.63
CA LEU A 213 -11.37 -9.82 13.97
C LEU A 213 -12.47 -8.99 14.65
N GLU A 214 -13.67 -9.53 14.84
CA GLU A 214 -14.86 -8.82 15.34
C GLU A 214 -14.61 -8.08 16.65
N ASP A 215 -13.92 -8.73 17.58
CA ASP A 215 -13.65 -8.23 18.94
C ASP A 215 -12.23 -7.69 19.09
N ARG A 216 -11.42 -7.72 18.02
CA ARG A 216 -10.10 -7.11 18.02
C ARG A 216 -10.24 -5.60 18.07
N ARG A 217 -9.49 -4.96 18.96
CA ARG A 217 -9.51 -3.50 19.14
C ARG A 217 -8.25 -2.89 18.56
N ALA A 218 -8.42 -1.84 17.77
CA ALA A 218 -7.34 -1.07 17.16
C ALA A 218 -7.74 0.41 17.07
N HIS A 219 -6.77 1.31 17.07
CA HIS A 219 -7.03 2.75 16.90
C HIS A 219 -7.37 3.11 15.46
N ILE A 220 -6.84 2.35 14.50
CA ILE A 220 -7.01 2.57 13.07
C ILE A 220 -7.45 1.26 12.42
N TRP A 221 -8.43 1.35 11.54
CA TRP A 221 -8.86 0.28 10.65
C TRP A 221 -8.98 0.79 9.21
N ILE A 222 -8.46 0.04 8.27
CA ILE A 222 -8.62 0.29 6.84
C ILE A 222 -9.19 -0.96 6.19
N GLY A 223 -10.14 -0.81 5.27
CA GLY A 223 -10.76 -1.92 4.54
C GLY A 223 -10.76 -1.66 3.03
N HIS A 224 -10.57 -2.71 2.24
CA HIS A 224 -10.59 -2.64 0.78
C HIS A 224 -11.37 -3.78 0.13
N GLN A 225 -12.25 -3.44 -0.80
CA GLN A 225 -12.93 -4.37 -1.70
C GLN A 225 -12.34 -4.19 -3.10
N ARG A 226 -11.67 -5.20 -3.63
CA ARG A 226 -11.05 -5.11 -4.96
C ARG A 226 -12.10 -5.34 -6.04
N TYR A 227 -12.11 -4.45 -7.03
CA TYR A 227 -12.76 -4.65 -8.32
C TYR A 227 -11.69 -4.65 -9.42
N PRO A 228 -11.08 -5.79 -9.72
CA PRO A 228 -10.00 -5.86 -10.68
C PRO A 228 -10.47 -5.71 -12.13
N THR A 229 -9.80 -4.79 -12.83
CA THR A 229 -9.98 -4.47 -14.26
C THR A 229 -8.98 -5.20 -15.16
N ARG A 230 -7.85 -5.67 -14.61
CA ARG A 230 -6.79 -6.42 -15.31
C ARG A 230 -6.45 -7.72 -14.58
N GLY A 231 -6.20 -8.79 -15.35
CA GLY A 231 -5.75 -10.11 -14.86
C GLY A 231 -6.88 -11.15 -14.67
N ARG A 232 -6.65 -12.38 -15.14
CA ARG A 232 -7.59 -13.52 -15.02
C ARG A 232 -7.41 -14.33 -13.72
N VAL A 233 -6.30 -14.13 -12.99
CA VAL A 233 -5.92 -14.96 -11.84
C VAL A 233 -6.08 -14.14 -10.55
N TRP A 234 -6.95 -14.61 -9.66
CA TRP A 234 -7.18 -14.03 -8.34
C TRP A 234 -6.28 -14.75 -7.35
N HIS A 235 -5.25 -14.06 -6.86
CA HIS A 235 -4.28 -14.61 -5.92
C HIS A 235 -4.27 -13.75 -4.65
N PRO A 236 -4.21 -14.33 -3.44
CA PRO A 236 -4.24 -13.58 -2.18
C PRO A 236 -3.12 -12.52 -2.08
N GLY A 237 -1.96 -12.76 -2.69
CA GLY A 237 -0.88 -11.75 -2.74
C GLY A 237 -1.27 -10.45 -3.45
N GLY A 238 -2.13 -10.53 -4.47
CA GLY A 238 -2.62 -9.37 -5.22
C GLY A 238 -3.87 -8.71 -4.63
N ALA A 239 -4.40 -9.22 -3.51
CA ALA A 239 -5.43 -8.52 -2.74
C ALA A 239 -4.81 -7.33 -1.98
N HIS A 240 -5.63 -6.35 -1.61
CA HIS A 240 -5.20 -5.17 -0.86
C HIS A 240 -5.75 -5.28 0.57
N PRO A 241 -5.19 -4.59 1.58
CA PRO A 241 -4.13 -3.53 1.55
C PRO A 241 -2.69 -4.00 1.22
N PHE A 242 -1.77 -3.04 1.06
CA PHE A 242 -0.31 -3.29 0.99
C PHE A 242 0.43 -2.47 2.04
N ALA A 243 1.58 -2.97 2.51
CA ALA A 243 2.44 -2.29 3.48
C ALA A 243 3.66 -1.64 2.82
N GLY A 244 4.05 -0.47 3.31
CA GLY A 244 5.33 0.20 3.04
C GLY A 244 6.12 0.28 4.34
N LEU A 245 6.60 -0.84 4.83
CA LEU A 245 7.12 -0.98 6.20
C LEU A 245 6.12 -0.58 7.29
N HIS A 246 6.07 0.69 7.68
CA HIS A 246 5.26 1.18 8.81
C HIS A 246 3.86 1.65 8.41
N GLU A 247 3.63 1.90 7.12
CA GLU A 247 2.35 2.36 6.60
C GLU A 247 1.57 1.23 5.93
N ALA A 248 0.23 1.34 5.92
CA ALA A 248 -0.64 0.49 5.12
C ALA A 248 -1.46 1.35 4.16
N LEU A 249 -1.45 1.00 2.88
CA LEU A 249 -2.12 1.77 1.84
C LEU A 249 -3.18 0.93 1.14
N VAL A 250 -4.33 1.56 0.90
CA VAL A 250 -5.35 1.09 -0.03
C VAL A 250 -5.59 2.11 -1.12
N HIS A 251 -5.92 1.61 -2.31
CA HIS A 251 -6.12 2.44 -3.49
C HIS A 251 -7.45 2.09 -4.17
N ASN A 252 -8.22 3.12 -4.50
CA ASN A 252 -9.32 3.06 -5.44
C ASN A 252 -8.93 3.83 -6.72
N GLY A 253 -8.80 3.12 -7.83
CA GLY A 253 -8.38 3.73 -9.10
C GLY A 253 -7.67 2.74 -10.03
N ASP A 254 -7.14 3.26 -11.14
CA ASP A 254 -6.30 2.56 -12.11
C ASP A 254 -5.24 3.55 -12.61
N PHE A 255 -3.96 3.21 -12.45
CA PHE A 255 -2.87 4.06 -12.91
C PHE A 255 -2.76 3.96 -14.43
N ALA A 256 -3.02 5.07 -15.12
CA ALA A 256 -2.80 5.19 -16.56
C ALA A 256 -1.31 5.02 -16.91
N ASN A 257 -0.41 5.36 -15.99
CA ASN A 257 1.03 5.36 -16.15
C ASN A 257 1.78 4.31 -15.30
N TYR A 258 1.12 3.20 -14.90
CA TYR A 258 1.71 2.13 -14.07
C TYR A 258 3.15 1.76 -14.44
N HIS A 259 3.42 1.50 -15.73
CA HIS A 259 4.75 1.08 -16.18
C HIS A 259 5.82 2.16 -16.00
N ALA A 260 5.46 3.45 -16.17
CA ALA A 260 6.39 4.55 -15.96
C ALA A 260 6.73 4.68 -14.46
N VAL A 261 5.73 4.54 -13.60
CA VAL A 261 5.92 4.55 -12.14
C VAL A 261 6.77 3.36 -11.68
N ALA A 262 6.51 2.16 -12.19
CA ALA A 262 7.31 0.97 -11.89
C ALA A 262 8.77 1.13 -12.34
N GLU A 263 8.99 1.73 -13.51
CA GLU A 263 10.33 2.04 -14.01
C GLU A 263 11.04 3.09 -13.15
N TYR A 264 10.32 4.14 -12.72
CA TYR A 264 10.82 5.16 -11.81
C TYR A 264 11.31 4.57 -10.47
N LEU A 265 10.56 3.62 -9.91
CA LEU A 265 10.96 2.85 -8.72
C LEU A 265 12.18 1.96 -9.02
N ARG A 266 12.20 1.28 -10.17
CA ARG A 266 13.29 0.38 -10.57
C ARG A 266 14.63 1.11 -10.68
N GLN A 267 14.62 2.34 -11.19
CA GLN A 267 15.81 3.21 -11.23
C GLN A 267 16.39 3.52 -9.84
N ARG A 268 15.60 3.29 -8.78
CA ARG A 268 15.98 3.46 -7.38
C ARG A 268 16.14 2.12 -6.64
N GLY A 269 16.23 1.01 -7.38
CA GLY A 269 16.41 -0.33 -6.81
C GLY A 269 15.15 -0.94 -6.21
N ILE A 270 13.97 -0.35 -6.42
CA ILE A 270 12.69 -0.82 -5.88
C ILE A 270 11.88 -1.48 -7.00
N VAL A 271 11.42 -2.71 -6.80
CA VAL A 271 10.68 -3.47 -7.83
C VAL A 271 9.41 -4.08 -7.23
N PRO A 272 8.22 -3.85 -7.83
CA PRO A 272 6.99 -4.51 -7.40
C PRO A 272 7.00 -6.01 -7.75
N LEU A 273 6.55 -6.86 -6.83
CA LEU A 273 6.48 -8.32 -6.97
C LEU A 273 5.04 -8.84 -7.14
N PHE A 274 4.03 -8.07 -6.73
CA PHE A 274 2.61 -8.45 -6.78
C PHE A 274 1.87 -7.85 -7.99
N VAL A 275 2.50 -6.91 -8.71
CA VAL A 275 2.04 -6.35 -10.00
C VAL A 275 0.66 -5.69 -9.85
N THR A 276 0.56 -4.75 -8.92
CA THR A 276 -0.65 -3.95 -8.70
C THR A 276 -0.31 -2.48 -8.55
N ASP A 277 -1.24 -1.60 -8.94
CA ASP A 277 -1.10 -0.16 -8.74
C ASP A 277 -0.94 0.20 -7.26
N THR A 278 -1.59 -0.55 -6.37
CA THR A 278 -1.52 -0.32 -4.92
C THR A 278 -0.16 -0.65 -4.34
N GLU A 279 0.49 -1.70 -4.83
CA GLU A 279 1.86 -2.02 -4.44
C GLU A 279 2.82 -0.91 -4.87
N VAL A 280 2.78 -0.47 -6.13
CA VAL A 280 3.66 0.63 -6.57
C VAL A 280 3.34 1.94 -5.84
N SER A 281 2.07 2.17 -5.47
CA SER A 281 1.67 3.33 -4.67
C SER A 281 2.32 3.33 -3.28
N VAL A 282 2.28 2.20 -2.58
CA VAL A 282 2.85 2.13 -1.23
C VAL A 282 4.38 2.18 -1.25
N LEU A 283 5.00 1.63 -2.31
CA LEU A 283 6.45 1.72 -2.52
C LEU A 283 6.91 3.15 -2.85
N LEU A 284 6.11 3.94 -3.60
CA LEU A 284 6.38 5.36 -3.78
C LEU A 284 6.26 6.12 -2.45
N PHE A 285 5.24 5.81 -1.66
CA PHE A 285 5.03 6.46 -0.36
C PHE A 285 6.21 6.18 0.58
N ASP A 286 6.62 4.91 0.72
CA ASP A 286 7.80 4.49 1.48
C ASP A 286 9.09 5.17 1.00
N LEU A 287 9.30 5.21 -0.33
CA LEU A 287 10.44 5.93 -0.92
C LEU A 287 10.46 7.40 -0.49
N TYR A 288 9.33 8.11 -0.57
CA TYR A 288 9.31 9.54 -0.27
C TYR A 288 9.43 9.82 1.23
N VAL A 289 8.77 9.02 2.06
CA VAL A 289 8.76 9.21 3.52
C VAL A 289 10.03 8.68 4.16
N ARG A 290 10.27 7.38 4.09
CA ARG A 290 11.35 6.71 4.84
C ARG A 290 12.71 6.90 4.17
N VAL A 291 12.78 6.73 2.85
CA VAL A 291 14.07 6.73 2.13
C VAL A 291 14.57 8.14 1.82
N LEU A 292 13.69 9.05 1.38
CA LEU A 292 14.06 10.44 1.07
C LEU A 292 13.83 11.40 2.24
N GLY A 293 13.12 11.00 3.29
CA GLY A 293 12.89 11.83 4.48
C GLY A 293 12.01 13.05 4.21
N TYR A 294 11.12 13.00 3.22
CA TYR A 294 10.27 14.15 2.89
C TYR A 294 9.18 14.35 3.94
N PRO A 295 8.89 15.60 4.34
CA PRO A 295 7.69 15.89 5.10
C PRO A 295 6.46 15.63 4.23
N LEU A 296 5.33 15.30 4.88
CA LEU A 296 4.09 14.89 4.19
C LEU A 296 3.62 15.88 3.11
N GLU A 297 3.80 17.19 3.29
CA GLU A 297 3.48 18.21 2.26
C GLU A 297 4.22 17.94 0.95
N LEU A 298 5.50 17.55 1.01
CA LEU A 298 6.29 17.28 -0.19
C LEU A 298 6.07 15.87 -0.76
N VAL A 299 5.66 14.91 0.09
CA VAL A 299 5.19 13.60 -0.36
C VAL A 299 3.92 13.76 -1.19
N ILE A 300 2.95 14.55 -0.70
CA ILE A 300 1.72 14.89 -1.43
C ILE A 300 2.07 15.60 -2.74
N GLU A 301 2.97 16.59 -2.72
CA GLU A 301 3.37 17.30 -3.93
C GLU A 301 4.09 16.39 -4.95
N ALA A 302 4.85 15.39 -4.49
CA ALA A 302 5.50 14.41 -5.36
C ALA A 302 4.51 13.41 -5.98
N LEU A 303 3.44 13.04 -5.26
CA LEU A 303 2.40 12.11 -5.74
C LEU A 303 1.33 12.82 -6.58
N ALA A 304 0.84 13.97 -6.10
CA ALA A 304 -0.17 14.81 -6.73
C ALA A 304 0.39 16.23 -6.93
N PRO A 305 1.20 16.45 -7.99
CA PRO A 305 1.73 17.77 -8.33
C PRO A 305 0.64 18.84 -8.37
N THR A 306 0.88 19.97 -7.70
CA THR A 306 -0.03 21.12 -7.77
C THR A 306 -0.09 21.59 -9.24
N PRO A 307 -1.28 21.61 -9.87
CA PRO A 307 -1.44 21.97 -11.28
C PRO A 307 -1.23 23.47 -11.49
N GLU A 308 -0.98 23.87 -12.73
CA GLU A 308 -0.42 25.17 -13.12
C GLU A 308 -1.17 26.36 -12.51
N GLY A 309 -2.50 26.38 -12.67
CA GLY A 309 -3.33 27.50 -12.19
C GLY A 309 -3.31 27.69 -10.67
N ASP A 310 -3.21 26.59 -9.92
CA ASP A 310 -3.10 26.64 -8.45
C ASP A 310 -1.66 26.90 -8.01
N PHE A 311 -0.69 26.36 -8.75
CA PHE A 311 0.72 26.55 -8.52
C PHE A 311 1.11 28.04 -8.61
N GLU A 312 0.56 28.77 -9.59
CA GLU A 312 0.80 30.21 -9.76
C GLU A 312 0.29 31.06 -8.59
N ARG A 313 -0.72 30.56 -7.85
CA ARG A 313 -1.29 31.24 -6.68
C ARG A 313 -0.45 31.03 -5.41
N LEU A 314 0.48 30.08 -5.41
CA LEU A 314 1.35 29.82 -4.27
C LEU A 314 2.34 30.96 -4.03
N SER A 315 2.84 31.10 -2.80
CA SER A 315 3.94 32.02 -2.50
C SER A 315 5.19 31.69 -3.33
N LYS A 316 6.02 32.69 -3.64
CA LYS A 316 7.28 32.48 -4.39
C LYS A 316 8.22 31.47 -3.73
N ARG A 317 8.17 31.34 -2.39
CA ARG A 317 8.91 30.30 -1.67
C ARG A 317 8.39 28.90 -2.02
N ARG A 318 7.07 28.68 -1.94
CA ARG A 318 6.44 27.40 -2.29
C ARG A 318 6.65 27.04 -3.75
N GLN A 319 6.48 27.99 -4.68
CA GLN A 319 6.75 27.76 -6.10
C GLN A 319 8.16 27.23 -6.34
N ARG A 320 9.20 27.76 -5.67
CA ARG A 320 10.57 27.24 -5.82
C ARG A 320 10.72 25.80 -5.34
N VAL A 321 10.18 25.49 -4.15
CA VAL A 321 10.29 24.16 -3.55
C VAL A 321 9.50 23.15 -4.37
N TYR A 322 8.23 23.45 -4.67
CA TYR A 322 7.35 22.55 -5.40
C TYR A 322 7.87 22.30 -6.82
N ARG A 323 8.42 23.32 -7.49
CA ARG A 323 9.07 23.11 -8.79
C ARG A 323 10.22 22.12 -8.72
N ALA A 324 11.04 22.15 -7.67
CA ALA A 324 12.13 21.20 -7.50
C ALA A 324 11.62 19.77 -7.28
N VAL A 325 10.57 19.61 -6.47
CA VAL A 325 9.90 18.32 -6.25
C VAL A 325 9.28 17.80 -7.55
N GLN A 326 8.41 18.58 -8.19
CA GLN A 326 7.78 18.20 -9.45
C GLN A 326 8.81 17.82 -10.51
N SER A 327 9.87 18.62 -10.70
CA SER A 327 10.91 18.31 -11.70
C SER A 327 11.65 16.99 -11.42
N SER A 328 11.73 16.59 -10.14
CA SER A 328 12.45 15.38 -9.72
C SER A 328 11.56 14.13 -9.69
N HIS A 329 10.25 14.32 -9.53
CA HIS A 329 9.30 13.24 -9.21
C HIS A 329 8.17 13.07 -10.22
N ILE A 330 8.03 13.95 -11.23
CA ILE A 330 6.90 13.92 -12.19
C ILE A 330 6.73 12.57 -12.89
N HIS A 331 7.83 11.87 -13.19
CA HIS A 331 7.78 10.54 -13.82
C HIS A 331 7.34 9.42 -12.87
N GLY A 332 7.42 9.66 -11.56
CA GLY A 332 6.91 8.79 -10.50
C GLY A 332 5.55 9.21 -9.95
N SER A 333 5.00 10.36 -10.37
CA SER A 333 3.66 10.80 -9.95
C SER A 333 2.57 9.94 -10.61
N PRO A 334 1.65 9.36 -9.83
CA PRO A 334 0.51 8.63 -10.38
C PRO A 334 -0.38 9.47 -11.30
N ASP A 335 -0.74 8.90 -12.46
CA ASP A 335 -1.68 9.49 -13.43
C ASP A 335 -2.91 8.57 -13.62
N GLY A 336 -4.03 9.15 -14.02
CA GLY A 336 -5.34 8.50 -14.05
C GLY A 336 -6.16 8.72 -12.77
N PRO A 337 -7.35 8.10 -12.66
CA PRO A 337 -8.15 8.19 -11.45
C PRO A 337 -7.50 7.38 -10.33
N TRP A 338 -7.19 8.03 -9.22
CA TRP A 338 -6.70 7.37 -8.02
C TRP A 338 -7.15 8.09 -6.74
N PHE A 339 -7.32 7.31 -5.68
CA PHE A 339 -7.59 7.78 -4.33
C PHE A 339 -6.91 6.82 -3.35
N PHE A 340 -6.15 7.37 -2.40
CA PHE A 340 -5.46 6.59 -1.38
C PHE A 340 -6.06 6.83 0.01
N ILE A 341 -6.09 5.77 0.81
CA ILE A 341 -6.10 5.87 2.27
C ILE A 341 -4.79 5.25 2.73
N VAL A 342 -4.04 6.01 3.53
CA VAL A 342 -2.73 5.65 4.11
C VAL A 342 -2.85 5.72 5.62
#